data_AF-A0A1V4JTR9-F1
#
_entry.id   AF-A0A1V4JTR9-F1
#
_cell.length_a   1.000
_cell.length_b   1.000
_cell.length_c   1.000
_cell.angle_alpha   90.00
_cell.angle_beta   90.00
_cell.angle_gamma   90.00
#
_symmetry.space_group_name_H-M   'P 1'
#
loop_
_entity.id
_entity.type
_entity.pdbx_description
1 polymer ?
#
loop_
_entity_poly.entity_id
_entity_poly.type
_entity_poly.pdbx_seq_one_letter_code
_entity_poly.pdbx_strand_id
1 'polypeptide(L)'
;MAGSGRGRGRAAFTFDIGAIGFSKGAALPDVVCQPPPPFPGSFSNFESTDNKPVPLKTGEDEDYMLALKQDLRGTMKRMPYFLAVEEDCEAIERYSKKYSEKKHAMWTPDWRRLPREMKPRKKTKKAFFCRIVNQILQQQLELQVQNQKRQKALSQKVIWMC
;
A
#
# COMPACT_ATOMS: atom_id res chain seq x y z
N MET A 1 26.89 21.75 69.54
CA MET A 1 26.39 20.62 68.72
C MET A 1 25.22 21.14 67.89
N ALA A 2 25.47 21.50 66.62
CA ALA A 2 24.48 22.12 65.75
C ALA A 2 23.67 21.05 65.00
N GLY A 3 22.39 20.91 65.34
CA GLY A 3 21.46 20.03 64.64
C GLY A 3 21.00 20.66 63.32
N SER A 4 21.74 20.41 62.25
CA SER A 4 21.37 20.79 60.88
C SER A 4 20.39 19.76 60.30
N GLY A 5 19.10 19.91 60.62
CA GLY A 5 18.01 19.11 60.06
C GLY A 5 17.32 19.85 58.92
N ARG A 6 17.86 19.71 57.71
CA ARG A 6 17.38 20.30 56.45
C ARG A 6 15.87 20.06 56.23
N GLY A 7 15.11 21.14 56.07
CA GLY A 7 13.72 21.10 55.65
C GLY A 7 13.55 20.38 54.31
N ARG A 8 12.81 19.26 54.32
CA ARG A 8 12.31 18.62 53.10
C ARG A 8 11.05 19.37 52.66
N GLY A 9 11.05 19.80 51.40
CA GLY A 9 10.13 20.78 50.84
C GLY A 9 8.66 20.45 51.06
N ARG A 10 7.94 21.43 51.59
CA ARG A 10 6.49 21.52 51.44
C ARG A 10 6.22 21.82 49.97
N ALA A 11 5.60 20.90 49.25
CA ALA A 11 4.99 21.23 47.97
C ALA A 11 3.88 22.26 48.25
N ALA A 12 4.13 23.54 47.92
CA ALA A 12 3.14 24.59 48.05
C ALA A 12 2.15 24.45 46.88
N PHE A 13 1.12 23.64 47.06
CA PHE A 13 -0.02 23.63 46.15
C PHE A 13 -0.70 25.00 46.20
N THR A 14 -1.12 25.52 45.05
CA THR A 14 -1.77 26.84 44.93
C THR A 14 -3.22 26.84 45.44
N PHE A 15 -3.76 25.68 45.80
CA PHE A 15 -5.12 25.47 46.26
C PHE A 15 -5.15 24.86 47.67
N ASP A 16 -6.25 25.07 48.40
CA ASP A 16 -6.44 24.55 49.75
C ASP A 16 -6.66 23.04 49.77
N ILE A 17 -5.64 22.30 50.20
CA ILE A 17 -5.62 20.84 50.32
C ILE A 17 -6.70 20.33 51.29
N GLY A 18 -7.02 21.11 52.33
CA GLY A 18 -8.03 20.77 53.33
C GLY A 18 -9.47 20.78 52.79
N ALA A 19 -9.76 21.63 51.79
CA ALA A 19 -11.07 21.66 51.13
C ALA A 19 -11.31 20.42 50.24
N ILE A 20 -10.24 19.76 49.81
CA ILE A 20 -10.26 18.50 49.04
C ILE A 20 -10.41 17.29 49.98
N GLY A 21 -10.28 17.48 51.29
CA GLY A 21 -10.50 16.44 52.29
C GLY A 21 -9.22 15.79 52.85
N PHE A 22 -8.03 16.30 52.50
CA PHE A 22 -6.78 15.86 53.12
C PHE A 22 -6.48 16.71 54.37
N SER A 23 -6.44 16.07 55.54
CA SER A 23 -6.04 16.75 56.77
C SER A 23 -4.54 17.09 56.76
N LYS A 24 -4.13 18.06 57.58
CA LYS A 24 -2.74 18.51 57.67
C LYS A 24 -1.84 17.36 58.16
N GLY A 25 -1.07 16.77 57.25
CA GLY A 25 -0.22 15.60 57.51
C GLY A 25 -0.82 14.25 57.06
N ALA A 26 -1.97 14.24 56.39
CA ALA A 26 -2.52 13.05 55.75
C ALA A 26 -1.65 12.59 54.58
N ALA A 27 -1.67 11.27 54.31
CA ALA A 27 -0.95 10.67 53.19
C ALA A 27 -1.55 11.16 51.86
N LEU A 28 -0.74 11.85 51.06
CA LEU A 28 -1.06 12.21 49.69
C LEU A 28 -0.88 10.98 48.78
N PRO A 29 -1.57 10.91 47.63
CA PRO A 29 -1.37 9.82 46.67
C PRO A 29 0.09 9.75 46.23
N ASP A 30 0.55 8.51 46.04
CA ASP A 30 1.92 8.27 45.64
C ASP A 30 2.20 8.81 44.23
N VAL A 31 3.43 9.27 44.02
CA VAL A 31 3.85 9.81 42.73
C VAL A 31 4.15 8.64 41.79
N VAL A 32 3.32 8.48 40.78
CA VAL A 32 3.51 7.46 39.75
C VAL A 32 4.72 7.84 38.87
N CYS A 33 5.84 7.13 39.04
CA CYS A 33 7.10 7.40 38.35
C CYS A 33 7.15 6.93 36.88
N GLN A 34 6.28 5.99 36.48
CA GLN A 34 6.24 5.42 35.14
C GLN A 34 4.80 5.38 34.61
N PRO A 35 4.57 5.68 33.32
CA PRO A 35 3.25 5.55 32.75
C PRO A 35 2.77 4.09 32.84
N PRO A 36 1.48 3.85 33.13
CA PRO A 36 0.95 2.50 33.17
C PRO A 36 1.18 1.79 31.82
N PRO A 37 1.45 0.48 31.84
CA PRO A 37 1.70 -0.28 30.61
C PRO A 37 0.44 -0.29 29.71
N PRO A 38 0.60 -0.44 28.38
CA PRO A 38 -0.52 -0.48 27.44
C PRO A 38 -1.46 -1.67 27.69
N PHE A 39 -0.96 -2.73 28.32
CA PHE A 39 -1.76 -3.88 28.75
C PHE A 39 -1.52 -4.11 30.26
N PRO A 40 -2.54 -3.88 31.12
CA PRO A 40 -2.42 -4.22 32.53
C PRO A 40 -2.28 -5.75 32.65
N GLY A 41 -1.16 -6.24 33.22
CA GLY A 41 -0.97 -7.66 33.58
C GLY A 41 0.04 -8.51 32.83
N SER A 42 0.96 -7.92 32.07
CA SER A 42 1.90 -8.69 31.24
C SER A 42 3.21 -9.10 31.93
N PHE A 43 3.48 -8.68 33.17
CA PHE A 43 4.66 -9.09 33.94
C PHE A 43 4.23 -9.89 35.17
N SER A 44 4.60 -11.17 35.19
CA SER A 44 4.12 -12.26 36.05
C SER A 44 2.73 -12.80 35.68
N ASN A 45 2.73 -13.87 34.87
CA ASN A 45 1.68 -14.87 34.72
C ASN A 45 0.22 -14.36 34.68
N PHE A 46 -0.25 -13.89 33.52
CA PHE A 46 -1.64 -13.99 33.06
C PHE A 46 -2.74 -13.82 34.15
N GLU A 47 -2.68 -12.73 34.92
CA GLU A 47 -3.72 -12.43 35.90
C GLU A 47 -3.83 -10.93 36.15
N SER A 48 -4.36 -10.18 35.19
CA SER A 48 -4.84 -8.81 35.45
C SER A 48 -6.06 -8.39 34.60
N THR A 49 -6.82 -9.37 34.15
CA THR A 49 -8.23 -9.15 33.79
C THR A 49 -9.02 -10.14 34.63
N ASP A 50 -9.99 -9.65 35.41
CA ASP A 50 -10.76 -10.49 36.34
C ASP A 50 -11.52 -11.61 35.61
N ASN A 51 -11.77 -11.44 34.31
CA ASN A 51 -12.50 -12.39 33.48
C ASN A 51 -11.67 -12.86 32.28
N LYS A 52 -11.42 -14.17 32.21
CA LYS A 52 -10.78 -14.84 31.07
C LYS A 52 -11.84 -15.18 30.01
N PRO A 53 -11.48 -15.19 28.71
CA PRO A 53 -12.41 -15.58 27.66
C PRO A 53 -12.84 -17.04 27.82
N VAL A 54 -14.07 -17.33 27.40
CA VAL A 54 -14.65 -18.68 27.44
C VAL A 54 -13.83 -19.63 26.55
N PRO A 55 -13.48 -20.85 27.03
CA PRO A 55 -12.80 -21.85 26.22
C PRO A 55 -13.57 -22.20 24.94
N LEU A 56 -12.84 -22.57 23.88
CA LEU A 56 -13.45 -23.00 22.63
C LEU A 56 -14.20 -24.33 22.81
N LYS A 57 -15.27 -24.51 22.03
CA LYS A 57 -16.00 -25.77 21.98
C LYS A 57 -15.10 -26.83 21.34
N THR A 58 -15.10 -28.02 21.92
CA THR A 58 -14.36 -29.19 21.43
C THR A 58 -15.33 -30.27 21.00
N GLY A 59 -15.13 -30.85 19.82
CA GLY A 59 -15.96 -31.92 19.27
C GLY A 59 -15.63 -32.19 17.80
N GLU A 60 -15.94 -33.39 17.32
CA GLU A 60 -15.63 -33.84 15.96
C GLU A 60 -16.26 -32.95 14.88
N ASP A 61 -17.48 -32.45 15.12
CA ASP A 61 -18.19 -31.55 14.20
C ASP A 61 -17.47 -30.20 14.03
N GLU A 62 -16.97 -29.62 15.13
CA GLU A 62 -16.26 -28.34 15.12
C GLU A 62 -14.90 -28.49 14.42
N ASP A 63 -14.22 -29.62 14.64
CA ASP A 63 -12.96 -29.96 13.98
C ASP A 63 -13.14 -30.18 12.47
N TYR A 64 -14.24 -30.83 12.07
CA TYR A 64 -14.60 -30.99 10.66
C TYR A 64 -14.82 -29.63 9.98
N MET A 65 -15.60 -28.76 10.62
CA MET A 65 -15.86 -27.41 10.09
C MET A 65 -14.59 -26.57 10.01
N LEU A 66 -13.67 -26.72 10.96
CA LEU A 66 -12.36 -26.08 10.95
C LEU A 66 -11.50 -26.57 9.79
N ALA A 67 -11.44 -27.88 9.55
CA ALA A 67 -10.73 -28.45 8.41
C ALA A 67 -11.32 -27.95 7.08
N LEU A 68 -12.65 -27.99 6.94
CA LEU A 68 -13.35 -27.51 5.75
C LEU A 68 -13.07 -26.03 5.46
N LYS A 69 -13.04 -25.19 6.50
CA LYS A 69 -12.69 -23.77 6.39
C LYS A 69 -11.27 -23.59 5.83
N GLN A 70 -10.31 -24.41 6.26
CA GLN A 70 -8.94 -24.35 5.75
C GLN A 70 -8.86 -24.78 4.28
N ASP A 71 -9.57 -25.84 3.91
CA ASP A 71 -9.64 -26.32 2.53
C ASP A 71 -10.29 -25.29 1.60
N LEU A 72 -11.33 -24.61 2.07
CA LEU A 72 -11.98 -23.53 1.32
C LEU A 72 -10.98 -22.40 1.02
N ARG A 73 -10.12 -22.04 1.98
CA ARG A 73 -9.07 -21.03 1.76
C ARG A 73 -8.11 -21.43 0.64
N GLY A 74 -7.74 -22.71 0.57
CA GLY A 74 -6.85 -23.24 -0.47
C GLY A 74 -7.53 -23.38 -1.84
N THR A 75 -8.80 -23.74 -1.87
CA THR A 75 -9.58 -23.86 -3.12
C THR A 75 -9.92 -22.49 -3.71
N MET A 76 -10.38 -21.53 -2.91
CA MET A 76 -10.74 -20.19 -3.38
C MET A 76 -9.54 -19.45 -4.00
N LYS A 77 -8.33 -19.62 -3.44
CA LYS A 77 -7.10 -19.04 -4.02
C LYS A 77 -6.71 -19.63 -5.38
N ARG A 78 -7.14 -20.86 -5.68
CA ARG A 78 -6.88 -21.53 -6.96
C ARG A 78 -7.98 -21.27 -7.99
N MET A 79 -9.15 -20.81 -7.56
CA MET A 79 -10.26 -20.50 -8.45
C MET A 79 -9.96 -19.28 -9.32
N PRO A 80 -10.55 -19.19 -10.53
CA PRO A 80 -10.31 -18.08 -11.46
C PRO A 80 -10.91 -16.75 -10.98
N TYR A 81 -11.73 -16.78 -9.92
CA TYR A 81 -12.29 -15.58 -9.29
C TYR A 81 -11.26 -14.84 -8.42
N PHE A 82 -10.14 -15.48 -8.07
CA PHE A 82 -9.09 -14.87 -7.28
C PHE A 82 -8.24 -13.94 -8.16
N LEU A 83 -8.46 -12.63 -8.01
CA LEU A 83 -7.67 -11.61 -8.68
C LEU A 83 -6.36 -11.39 -7.92
N ALA A 84 -5.30 -12.04 -8.39
CA ALA A 84 -3.95 -11.78 -7.90
C ALA A 84 -3.45 -10.41 -8.41
N VAL A 85 -2.62 -9.74 -7.61
CA VAL A 85 -1.95 -8.50 -8.03
C VAL A 85 -1.01 -8.85 -9.18
N GLU A 86 -1.13 -8.14 -10.31
CA GLU A 86 -0.21 -8.28 -11.43
C GLU A 86 1.18 -7.80 -10.97
N GLU A 87 2.19 -8.66 -11.08
CA GLU A 87 3.58 -8.25 -10.88
C GLU A 87 3.98 -7.31 -12.03
N ASP A 88 4.59 -6.17 -11.66
CA ASP A 88 5.07 -5.20 -12.65
C ASP A 88 5.94 -5.90 -13.69
N CYS A 89 5.70 -5.56 -14.96
CA CYS A 89 6.48 -6.10 -16.06
C CYS A 89 7.96 -5.76 -15.81
N GLU A 90 8.76 -6.79 -15.51
CA GLU A 90 10.20 -6.66 -15.36
C GLU A 90 10.78 -5.86 -16.54
N ALA A 91 11.62 -4.87 -16.24
CA ALA A 91 12.21 -3.99 -17.26
C ALA A 91 13.11 -4.74 -18.27
N ILE A 92 13.50 -5.98 -17.96
CA ILE A 92 14.39 -6.81 -18.76
C ILE A 92 13.63 -8.05 -19.21
N GLU A 93 13.47 -8.22 -20.52
CA GLU A 93 12.87 -9.42 -21.10
C GLU A 93 13.85 -10.60 -21.00
N ARG A 94 13.55 -11.56 -20.12
CA ARG A 94 14.35 -12.78 -19.93
C ARG A 94 13.73 -13.97 -20.67
N TYR A 95 14.54 -14.74 -21.38
CA TYR A 95 14.07 -15.96 -22.09
C TYR A 95 13.47 -17.01 -21.15
N SER A 96 13.89 -17.05 -19.88
CA SER A 96 13.32 -17.92 -18.84
C SER A 96 11.82 -17.72 -18.63
N LYS A 97 11.29 -16.53 -18.93
CA LYS A 97 9.86 -16.19 -18.77
C LYS A 97 8.95 -17.10 -19.59
N LYS A 98 9.39 -17.54 -20.77
CA LYS A 98 8.63 -18.46 -21.64
C LYS A 98 8.23 -19.77 -20.97
N TYR A 99 9.03 -20.25 -20.02
CA TYR A 99 8.75 -21.48 -19.26
C TYR A 99 8.18 -21.21 -17.87
N SER A 100 8.16 -19.95 -17.43
CA SER A 100 7.69 -19.52 -16.11
C SER A 100 6.21 -19.13 -16.11
N GLU A 101 5.64 -18.84 -17.28
CA GLU A 101 4.27 -18.39 -17.44
C GLU A 101 3.25 -19.43 -16.96
N LYS A 102 2.70 -19.19 -15.77
CA LYS A 102 1.56 -19.96 -15.24
C LYS A 102 0.30 -19.53 -15.99
N LYS A 103 -0.24 -20.43 -16.81
CA LYS A 103 -1.53 -20.21 -17.48
C LYS A 103 -2.66 -20.32 -16.45
N HIS A 104 -3.19 -19.20 -16.02
CA HIS A 104 -4.42 -19.17 -15.23
C HIS A 104 -5.64 -19.31 -16.16
N ALA A 105 -6.61 -20.11 -15.74
CA ALA A 105 -7.87 -20.24 -16.47
C ALA A 105 -8.65 -18.91 -16.39
N MET A 106 -8.92 -18.29 -17.54
CA MET A 106 -9.65 -17.02 -17.61
C MET A 106 -11.16 -17.28 -17.53
N TRP A 107 -11.79 -16.90 -16.41
CA TRP A 107 -13.25 -16.90 -16.31
C TRP A 107 -13.83 -15.68 -17.01
N THR A 108 -14.82 -15.91 -17.88
CA THR A 108 -15.54 -14.83 -18.59
C THR A 108 -16.96 -14.71 -18.04
N PRO A 109 -17.36 -13.56 -17.49
CA PRO A 109 -18.71 -13.36 -17.00
C PRO A 109 -19.72 -13.12 -18.13
N ASP A 110 -21.02 -13.32 -17.84
CA ASP A 110 -22.11 -13.01 -18.76
C ASP A 110 -22.35 -11.48 -18.86
N TRP A 111 -21.88 -10.89 -19.95
CA TRP A 111 -21.97 -9.45 -20.22
C TRP A 111 -23.39 -8.93 -20.45
N ARG A 112 -24.40 -9.80 -20.55
CA ARG A 112 -25.81 -9.35 -20.64
C ARG A 112 -26.33 -8.86 -19.30
N ARG A 113 -25.77 -9.36 -18.19
CA ARG A 113 -26.17 -9.01 -16.82
C ARG A 113 -25.37 -7.83 -16.25
N LEU A 114 -24.15 -7.63 -16.72
CA LEU A 114 -23.24 -6.60 -16.23
C LEU A 114 -23.35 -5.29 -17.04
N PRO A 115 -23.14 -4.12 -16.40
CA PRO A 115 -23.03 -2.86 -17.12
C PRO A 115 -21.94 -2.90 -18.20
N ARG A 116 -22.19 -2.22 -19.33
CA ARG A 116 -21.26 -2.20 -20.48
C ARG A 116 -19.90 -1.56 -20.15
N GLU A 117 -19.85 -0.71 -19.14
CA GLU A 117 -18.65 -0.01 -18.67
C GLU A 117 -17.61 -0.95 -18.06
N MET A 118 -18.05 -2.06 -17.46
CA MET A 118 -17.14 -3.05 -16.87
C MET A 118 -16.45 -3.92 -17.90
N LYS A 119 -16.85 -3.87 -19.18
CA LYS A 119 -16.28 -4.73 -20.22
C LYS A 119 -14.83 -4.32 -20.52
N PRO A 120 -13.83 -5.22 -20.35
CA PRO A 120 -12.44 -4.89 -20.65
C PRO A 120 -12.27 -4.42 -22.09
N ARG A 121 -11.78 -3.18 -22.26
CA ARG A 121 -11.56 -2.58 -23.58
C ARG A 121 -10.07 -2.57 -23.89
N LYS A 122 -9.66 -3.28 -24.95
CA LYS A 122 -8.27 -3.25 -25.45
C LYS A 122 -7.98 -1.85 -25.99
N LYS A 123 -7.23 -1.03 -25.25
CA LYS A 123 -6.72 0.26 -25.75
C LYS A 123 -5.62 -0.03 -26.77
N THR A 124 -5.94 -0.07 -28.06
CA THR A 124 -4.94 -0.24 -29.11
C THR A 124 -4.08 1.03 -29.20
N LYS A 125 -2.79 0.94 -28.88
CA LYS A 125 -1.80 2.04 -28.98
C LYS A 125 -1.53 2.54 -30.42
N LYS A 126 -2.29 2.07 -31.43
CA LYS A 126 -2.10 2.38 -32.86
C LYS A 126 -2.12 3.89 -33.16
N ALA A 127 -2.87 4.68 -32.39
CA ALA A 127 -3.00 6.12 -32.61
C ALA A 127 -1.69 6.90 -32.44
N PHE A 128 -0.78 6.46 -31.57
CA PHE A 128 0.50 7.15 -31.34
C PHE A 128 1.52 6.84 -32.44
N PHE A 129 1.55 5.59 -32.91
CA PHE A 129 2.44 5.13 -33.96
C PHE A 129 2.16 5.84 -35.30
N CYS A 130 0.88 5.97 -35.69
CA CYS A 130 0.52 6.70 -36.92
C CYS A 130 0.90 8.18 -36.87
N ARG A 131 0.84 8.83 -35.70
CA ARG A 131 1.24 10.24 -35.55
C ARG A 131 2.73 10.44 -35.76
N ILE A 132 3.56 9.58 -35.15
CA ILE A 132 5.02 9.66 -35.29
C ILE A 132 5.44 9.39 -36.73
N VAL A 133 4.89 8.35 -37.37
CA VAL A 133 5.20 8.01 -38.76
C VAL A 133 4.80 9.14 -39.71
N ASN A 134 3.62 9.74 -39.51
CA ASN A 134 3.18 10.86 -40.34
C ASN A 134 4.07 12.10 -40.15
N GLN A 135 4.48 12.42 -38.91
CA GLN A 135 5.41 13.52 -38.62
C GLN A 135 6.77 13.32 -39.31
N ILE A 136 7.33 12.11 -39.27
CA ILE A 136 8.60 11.78 -39.91
C ILE A 136 8.48 11.91 -41.45
N LEU A 137 7.37 11.43 -42.03
CA LEU A 137 7.14 11.55 -43.47
C LEU A 137 7.02 13.00 -43.92
N GLN A 138 6.36 13.87 -43.14
CA GLN A 138 6.27 15.31 -43.43
C GLN A 138 7.67 15.96 -43.39
N GLN A 139 8.47 15.68 -42.36
CA GLN A 139 9.85 16.19 -42.25
C GLN A 139 10.73 15.77 -43.44
N GLN A 140 10.63 14.51 -43.87
CA GLN A 140 11.38 14.00 -45.02
C GLN A 140 10.96 14.71 -46.31
N LEU A 141 9.66 14.95 -46.51
CA LEU A 141 9.14 15.62 -47.71
C LEU A 141 9.60 17.08 -47.79
N GLU A 142 9.59 17.80 -46.67
CA GLU A 142 10.10 19.17 -46.59
C GLU A 142 11.60 19.27 -46.90
N LEU A 143 12.40 18.32 -46.41
CA LEU A 143 13.83 18.25 -46.71
C LEU A 143 14.08 18.02 -48.21
N GLN A 144 13.30 17.16 -48.86
CA GLN A 144 13.39 16.93 -50.31
C GLN A 144 13.08 18.21 -51.10
N VAL A 145 12.04 18.94 -50.71
CA VAL A 145 11.68 20.22 -51.35
C VAL A 145 12.77 21.27 -51.17
N GLN A 146 13.36 21.37 -49.97
CA GLN A 146 14.47 22.30 -49.71
C GLN A 146 15.71 21.98 -50.54
N ASN A 147 16.06 20.70 -50.69
CA ASN A 147 17.18 20.28 -51.52
C ASN A 147 16.96 20.60 -53.00
N GLN A 148 15.75 20.41 -53.53
CA GLN A 148 15.44 20.82 -54.91
C GLN A 148 15.55 22.33 -55.12
N LYS A 149 15.06 23.14 -54.17
CA LYS A 149 15.19 24.61 -54.23
C LYS A 149 16.66 25.04 -54.23
N ARG A 150 17.49 24.43 -53.37
CA ARG A 150 18.94 24.68 -53.32
C ARG A 150 19.64 24.32 -54.62
N GLN A 151 19.32 23.17 -55.23
CA GLN A 151 19.91 22.80 -56.51
C GLN A 151 19.52 23.74 -57.66
N LYS A 152 18.25 24.19 -57.72
CA LYS A 152 17.81 25.17 -58.70
C LYS A 152 18.52 26.51 -58.52
N ALA A 153 18.69 26.97 -57.28
CA ALA A 153 19.42 28.20 -56.97
C ALA A 153 20.92 28.10 -57.32
N LEU A 154 21.55 26.93 -57.11
CA LEU A 154 22.93 26.67 -57.51
C LEU A 154 23.06 26.63 -59.05
N SER A 155 22.15 25.96 -59.74
CA SER A 155 22.14 25.92 -61.21
C SER A 155 21.94 27.30 -61.83
N GLN A 156 21.03 28.12 -61.28
CA GLN A 156 20.87 29.51 -61.71
C GLN A 156 22.12 30.36 -61.43
N LYS A 157 22.76 30.20 -60.26
CA LYS A 157 24.02 30.91 -59.96
C LYS A 157 25.17 30.55 -60.89
N VAL A 158 25.28 29.27 -61.28
CA VAL A 158 26.29 28.82 -62.25
C VAL A 158 26.01 29.40 -63.64
N ILE A 159 24.74 29.47 -64.05
CA ILE A 159 24.35 30.08 -65.34
C ILE A 159 24.64 31.59 -65.39
N TRP A 160 24.57 32.30 -64.25
CA TRP A 160 24.86 33.74 -64.16
C TRP A 160 26.35 34.08 -63.97
N MET A 161 27.24 33.09 -63.80
CA MET A 161 28.69 33.27 -63.63
C MET A 161 29.51 32.96 -64.90
N CYS A 162 28.86 32.56 -66.00
CA CYS A 162 29.42 32.46 -67.34
C CYS A 162 28.92 33.60 -68.22
#